data_AF-A0A8J4TU32-F1
#
_entry.id   AF-A0A8J4TU32-F1
#
_cell.length_a   1.000
_cell.length_b   1.000
_cell.length_c   1.000
_cell.angle_alpha   90.00
_cell.angle_beta   90.00
_cell.angle_gamma   90.00
#
_symmetry.space_group_name_H-M   'P 1'
#
loop_
_entity.id
_entity.type
_entity.pdbx_description
1 polymer ?
#
loop_
_entity_poly.entity_id
_entity_poly.type
_entity_poly.pdbx_seq_one_letter_code
_entity_poly.pdbx_strand_id
1 'polypeptide(L)'
;MPKTPLTHHLVALWFADIAGYSDRAAEDEGSALQLIEILQSLSRETVRRYQGRVVKFMGDAVLAEFPSTELAVRAAAALSEEYPKESATSGREHNLRIGVHVADVAVGSDGDLYGDGVNAAARVQEAAEPGEVVLSEDVWRQLRGRTEFQFDSLGNRSLKGVGPIGLYLVALKAPATARQPPSDGSKTAQPAEEKKGRIRSIAVLPFADLSPQHDQEYFSDGVAEEILNALTRVAGLRVPARTSCFAFRGTSVDAREIGKRLGVETFLEGSIRKAGDRLRITVQLVDARNGYHLWSERFDREIEDIFAIQDEIARSVLDALGLSLTAREERRFLKPPTAKVEAYEFYLRGRKLFQSWTRQNTEFARQMFLRAVAIDPDFASAWAGLANTYVDLYRWGRNLRDLEEGQRTSARALELDPNLAEGHVAIGQALAIQRKFKEAAAKFERAIELDPTLFDAYYFYARSSFEAGDLERAVQLFGKAHQSRPEDYQATALRALALHELGRAGKRGGRPAGHGPD
;
A
#
# COMPACT_ATOMS: atom_id res chain seq x y z
N MET A 1 31.59 -9.63 21.06
CA MET A 1 30.45 -10.41 20.55
C MET A 1 29.69 -9.54 19.57
N PRO A 2 29.34 -10.01 18.37
CA PRO A 2 28.48 -9.24 17.48
C PRO A 2 27.11 -9.07 18.15
N LYS A 3 26.63 -7.82 18.27
CA LYS A 3 25.29 -7.54 18.80
C LYS A 3 24.28 -8.07 17.79
N THR A 4 23.45 -9.02 18.20
CA THR A 4 22.28 -9.45 17.42
C THR A 4 21.45 -8.20 17.12
N PRO A 5 21.12 -7.90 15.85
CA PRO A 5 20.31 -6.74 15.52
C PRO A 5 18.92 -6.90 16.14
N LEU A 6 18.47 -5.89 16.90
CA LEU A 6 17.10 -5.83 17.42
C LEU A 6 16.15 -5.52 16.27
N THR A 7 14.98 -6.16 16.26
CA THR A 7 13.93 -5.86 15.29
C THR A 7 13.17 -4.63 15.73
N HIS A 8 12.91 -3.71 14.81
CA HIS A 8 12.19 -2.47 15.07
C HIS A 8 10.80 -2.52 14.42
N HIS A 9 9.80 -1.95 15.09
CA HIS A 9 8.50 -1.68 14.48
C HIS A 9 7.77 -0.54 15.19
N LEU A 10 6.95 0.17 14.41
CA LEU A 10 6.09 1.24 14.90
C LEU A 10 4.87 0.65 15.61
N VAL A 11 4.63 1.07 16.86
CA VAL A 11 3.52 0.58 17.68
C VAL A 11 2.81 1.70 18.42
N ALA A 12 1.53 1.49 18.71
CA ALA A 12 0.82 2.28 19.71
C ALA A 12 1.05 1.64 21.08
N LEU A 13 1.61 2.42 22.01
CA LEU A 13 1.85 2.02 23.39
C LEU A 13 0.83 2.70 24.27
N TRP A 14 0.28 1.95 25.22
CA TRP A 14 -0.26 2.56 26.42
C TRP A 14 0.70 2.34 27.60
N PHE A 15 0.62 3.22 28.59
CA PHE A 15 1.15 3.00 29.93
C PHE A 15 0.03 3.34 30.90
N ALA A 16 -0.23 2.49 31.88
CA ALA A 16 -1.23 2.76 32.90
C ALA A 16 -0.65 2.43 34.29
N ASP A 17 -0.94 3.27 35.28
CA ASP A 17 -0.64 2.98 36.69
C ASP A 17 -1.82 3.32 37.62
N ILE A 18 -1.75 2.82 38.86
CA ILE A 18 -2.75 3.07 39.89
C ILE A 18 -2.42 4.38 40.60
N ALA A 19 -3.32 5.36 40.52
CA ALA A 19 -3.13 6.62 41.21
C ALA A 19 -3.14 6.44 42.74
N GLY A 20 -2.11 6.97 43.42
CA GLY A 20 -2.01 6.93 44.88
C GLY A 20 -1.66 5.55 45.45
N TYR A 21 -1.13 4.62 44.63
CA TYR A 21 -0.81 3.26 45.08
C TYR A 21 0.14 3.23 46.28
N SER A 22 1.21 4.03 46.28
CA SER A 22 2.21 4.03 47.36
C SER A 22 1.63 4.38 48.72
N ASP A 23 0.70 5.33 48.77
CA ASP A 23 0.02 5.71 50.02
C ASP A 23 -0.86 4.55 50.51
N ARG A 24 -1.56 3.87 49.59
CA ARG A 24 -2.40 2.72 49.94
C ARG A 24 -1.58 1.53 50.44
N ALA A 25 -0.45 1.25 49.79
CA ALA A 25 0.46 0.19 50.19
C ALA A 25 1.06 0.43 51.60
N ALA A 26 1.25 1.70 51.98
CA ALA A 26 1.71 2.05 53.33
C ALA A 26 0.62 1.88 54.40
N GLU A 27 -0.66 2.02 54.04
CA GLU A 27 -1.79 1.82 54.95
C GLU A 27 -2.16 0.34 55.13
N ASP A 28 -2.24 -0.41 54.03
CA ASP A 28 -2.70 -1.80 53.99
C ASP A 28 -2.13 -2.54 52.77
N GLU A 29 -1.08 -3.32 53.01
CA GLU A 29 -0.41 -4.14 51.99
C GLU A 29 -1.35 -5.16 51.34
N GLY A 30 -2.32 -5.71 52.09
CA GLY A 30 -3.25 -6.73 51.60
C GLY A 30 -4.24 -6.15 50.59
N SER A 31 -4.81 -4.99 50.90
CA SER A 31 -5.67 -4.24 49.98
C SER A 31 -4.90 -3.74 48.74
N ALA A 32 -3.64 -3.31 48.91
CA ALA A 32 -2.81 -2.87 47.80
C ALA A 32 -2.52 -4.00 46.80
N LEU A 33 -2.27 -5.22 47.28
CA LEU A 33 -2.10 -6.39 46.42
C LEU A 33 -3.36 -6.70 45.60
N GLN A 34 -4.55 -6.56 46.19
CA GLN A 34 -5.82 -6.75 45.46
C GLN A 34 -5.97 -5.76 44.30
N LEU A 35 -5.56 -4.50 44.48
CA LEU A 35 -5.59 -3.49 43.42
C LEU A 35 -4.68 -3.84 42.23
N ILE A 36 -3.52 -4.45 42.51
CA ILE A 36 -2.62 -4.97 41.47
C ILE A 36 -3.27 -6.15 40.75
N GLU A 37 -3.89 -7.09 41.48
CA GLU A 37 -4.56 -8.25 40.87
C GLU A 37 -5.72 -7.82 39.95
N ILE A 38 -6.52 -6.84 40.38
CA ILE A 38 -7.57 -6.23 39.57
C ILE A 38 -6.97 -5.59 38.31
N LEU A 39 -5.90 -4.78 38.44
CA LEU A 39 -5.25 -4.15 37.30
C LEU A 39 -4.75 -5.21 36.31
N GLN A 40 -4.10 -6.26 36.81
CA GLN A 40 -3.56 -7.33 35.98
C GLN A 40 -4.66 -8.08 35.24
N SER A 41 -5.76 -8.42 35.91
CA SER A 41 -6.90 -9.12 35.32
C SER A 41 -7.58 -8.28 34.24
N LEU A 42 -8.01 -7.06 34.59
CA LEU A 42 -8.71 -6.15 33.67
C LEU A 42 -7.83 -5.73 32.50
N SER A 43 -6.54 -5.50 32.72
CA SER A 43 -5.61 -5.17 31.64
C SER A 43 -5.47 -6.33 30.65
N ARG A 44 -5.33 -7.57 31.13
CA ARG A 44 -5.23 -8.74 30.24
C ARG A 44 -6.50 -8.93 29.41
N GLU A 45 -7.67 -8.74 30.02
CA GLU A 45 -8.94 -8.84 29.31
C GLU A 45 -9.10 -7.72 28.29
N THR A 46 -8.93 -6.46 28.72
CA THR A 46 -9.11 -5.28 27.87
C THR A 46 -8.14 -5.28 26.70
N VAL A 47 -6.85 -5.53 26.96
CA VAL A 47 -5.82 -5.58 25.91
C VAL A 47 -6.15 -6.67 24.90
N ARG A 48 -6.60 -7.85 25.34
CA ARG A 48 -7.04 -8.92 24.42
C ARG A 48 -8.28 -8.53 23.62
N ARG A 49 -9.28 -7.91 24.28
CA ARG A 49 -10.53 -7.42 23.66
C ARG A 49 -10.23 -6.45 22.50
N TYR A 50 -9.22 -5.61 22.65
CA TYR A 50 -8.78 -4.63 21.66
C TYR A 50 -7.52 -5.07 20.88
N GLN A 51 -7.28 -6.38 20.77
CA GLN A 51 -6.25 -6.99 19.91
C GLN A 51 -4.80 -6.56 20.20
N GLY A 52 -4.53 -6.04 21.40
CA GLY A 52 -3.19 -5.70 21.85
C GLY A 52 -2.46 -6.88 22.51
N ARG A 53 -1.23 -6.62 22.94
CA ARG A 53 -0.40 -7.53 23.74
C ARG A 53 0.09 -6.80 24.98
N VAL A 54 -0.12 -7.42 26.16
CA VAL A 54 0.54 -6.95 27.38
C VAL A 54 2.01 -7.29 27.27
N VAL A 55 2.88 -6.28 27.34
CA VAL A 55 4.33 -6.44 27.27
C VAL A 55 4.83 -6.91 28.64
N LYS A 56 4.52 -6.15 29.70
CA LYS A 56 4.88 -6.50 31.08
C LYS A 56 4.06 -5.73 32.12
N PHE A 57 4.06 -6.28 33.32
CA PHE A 57 3.60 -5.63 34.54
C PHE A 57 4.81 -5.19 35.37
N MET A 58 4.70 -4.04 36.03
CA MET A 58 5.75 -3.40 36.83
C MET A 58 5.14 -2.94 38.15
N GLY A 59 4.70 -3.90 38.98
CA GLY A 59 3.99 -3.59 40.22
C GLY A 59 2.58 -3.05 39.92
N ASP A 60 2.37 -1.77 40.23
CA ASP A 60 1.12 -1.03 40.01
C ASP A 60 0.98 -0.47 38.59
N ALA A 61 1.96 -0.70 37.72
CA ALA A 61 1.94 -0.24 36.33
C ALA A 61 1.88 -1.39 35.31
N VAL A 62 1.32 -1.09 34.14
CA VAL A 62 1.26 -2.00 32.99
C VAL A 62 1.68 -1.29 31.71
N LEU A 63 2.49 -1.98 30.90
CA LEU A 63 2.83 -1.60 29.54
C LEU A 63 2.17 -2.59 28.56
N ALA A 64 1.45 -2.06 27.58
CA ALA A 64 0.89 -2.85 26.50
C ALA A 64 1.11 -2.16 25.15
N GLU A 65 1.22 -2.97 24.11
CA GLU A 65 1.28 -2.54 22.72
C GLU A 65 -0.02 -2.89 21.99
N PHE A 66 -0.36 -2.08 21.01
CA PHE A 66 -1.52 -2.27 20.15
C PHE A 66 -1.12 -2.09 18.69
N PRO A 67 -1.78 -2.83 17.77
CA PRO A 67 -1.53 -2.70 16.34
C PRO A 67 -2.08 -1.39 15.74
N SER A 68 -2.88 -0.63 16.50
CA SER A 68 -3.50 0.61 16.06
C SER A 68 -3.64 1.59 17.22
N THR A 69 -3.41 2.88 16.93
CA THR A 69 -3.62 3.98 17.87
C THR A 69 -5.08 4.12 18.29
N GLU A 70 -6.03 3.84 17.41
CA GLU A 70 -7.45 3.88 17.75
C GLU A 70 -7.82 2.79 18.76
N LEU A 71 -7.32 1.57 18.55
CA LEU A 71 -7.54 0.46 19.47
C LEU A 71 -6.90 0.72 20.83
N ALA A 72 -5.69 1.29 20.86
CA ALA A 72 -5.03 1.68 22.10
C ALA A 72 -5.86 2.71 22.90
N VAL A 73 -6.42 3.71 22.23
CA VAL A 73 -7.22 4.75 22.91
C VAL A 73 -8.58 4.22 23.36
N ARG A 74 -9.25 3.38 22.56
CA ARG A 74 -10.50 2.72 22.98
C ARG A 74 -10.29 1.78 24.15
N ALA A 75 -9.19 1.01 24.12
CA ALA A 75 -8.79 0.20 25.24
C ALA A 75 -8.57 1.08 26.46
N ALA A 76 -7.79 2.17 26.34
CA ALA A 76 -7.45 3.06 27.46
C ALA A 76 -8.70 3.63 28.11
N ALA A 77 -9.64 4.13 27.31
CA ALA A 77 -10.90 4.64 27.79
C ALA A 77 -11.74 3.54 28.49
N ALA A 78 -11.79 2.33 27.94
CA ALA A 78 -12.50 1.22 28.56
C ALA A 78 -11.88 0.82 29.91
N LEU A 79 -10.56 0.70 29.99
CA LEU A 79 -9.86 0.37 31.24
C LEU A 79 -10.03 1.46 32.30
N SER A 80 -9.95 2.73 31.89
CA SER A 80 -10.18 3.90 32.75
C SER A 80 -11.61 3.92 33.34
N GLU A 81 -12.60 3.43 32.60
CA GLU A 81 -14.00 3.35 33.07
C GLU A 81 -14.29 2.10 33.91
N GLU A 82 -13.68 0.96 33.59
CA GLU A 82 -13.94 -0.33 34.25
C GLU A 82 -13.18 -0.46 35.59
N TYR A 83 -11.94 0.03 35.69
CA TYR A 83 -11.09 -0.16 36.87
C TYR A 83 -11.65 0.46 38.16
N PRO A 84 -12.21 1.69 38.18
CA PRO A 84 -12.80 2.26 39.38
C PRO A 84 -13.97 1.44 39.92
N LYS A 85 -14.78 0.87 39.02
CA LYS A 85 -15.94 0.02 39.36
C LYS A 85 -15.50 -1.27 40.04
N GLU A 86 -14.46 -1.91 39.52
CA GLU A 86 -13.95 -3.17 40.07
C GLU A 86 -13.15 -2.93 41.37
N SER A 87 -12.34 -1.87 41.43
CA SER A 87 -11.59 -1.52 42.65
C SER A 87 -12.49 -1.17 43.83
N ALA A 88 -13.67 -0.60 43.60
CA ALA A 88 -14.66 -0.36 44.66
C ALA A 88 -15.04 -1.65 45.43
N THR A 89 -14.92 -2.83 44.82
CA THR A 89 -15.17 -4.12 45.49
C THR A 89 -14.12 -4.44 46.57
N SER A 90 -12.91 -3.87 46.48
CA SER A 90 -11.86 -3.93 47.51
C SER A 90 -12.02 -2.88 48.63
N GLY A 91 -13.17 -2.20 48.69
CA GLY A 91 -13.55 -1.30 49.77
C GLY A 91 -13.32 0.19 49.51
N ARG A 92 -12.66 0.56 48.40
CA ARG A 92 -12.51 1.96 47.96
C ARG A 92 -12.30 2.04 46.45
N GLU A 93 -12.87 3.06 45.83
CA GLU A 93 -12.65 3.36 44.41
C GLU A 93 -11.25 3.94 44.18
N HIS A 94 -10.52 3.39 43.21
CA HIS A 94 -9.22 3.89 42.76
C HIS A 94 -9.26 4.17 41.26
N ASN A 95 -8.61 5.25 40.85
CA ASN A 95 -8.49 5.65 39.46
C ASN A 95 -7.13 5.28 38.87
N LEU A 96 -7.09 5.10 37.55
CA LEU A 96 -5.85 4.92 36.81
C LEU A 96 -5.39 6.24 36.19
N ARG A 97 -4.09 6.39 35.98
CA ARG A 97 -3.53 7.37 35.06
C ARG A 97 -3.07 6.64 33.82
N ILE A 98 -3.57 7.01 32.65
CA ILE A 98 -3.26 6.31 31.40
C ILE A 98 -2.67 7.27 30.38
N GLY A 99 -1.51 6.91 29.82
CA GLY A 99 -0.87 7.63 28.72
C GLY A 99 -0.82 6.80 27.46
N VAL A 100 -1.10 7.41 26.31
CA VAL A 100 -1.01 6.74 25.00
C VAL A 100 -0.07 7.49 24.06
N HIS A 101 0.88 6.76 23.49
CA HIS A 101 1.86 7.27 22.55
C HIS A 101 2.09 6.31 21.39
N VAL A 102 2.63 6.80 20.27
CA VAL A 102 2.98 5.99 19.10
C VAL A 102 4.45 6.23 18.78
N ALA A 103 5.24 5.17 18.68
CA ALA A 103 6.68 5.29 18.46
C ALA A 103 7.29 4.01 17.87
N ASP A 104 8.42 4.18 17.18
CA ASP A 104 9.29 3.07 16.78
C ASP A 104 10.00 2.50 18.00
N VAL A 105 9.91 1.18 18.18
CA VAL A 105 10.48 0.47 19.33
C VAL A 105 11.29 -0.74 18.88
N ALA A 106 12.37 -1.00 19.62
CA ALA A 106 13.19 -2.19 19.47
C ALA A 106 12.60 -3.34 20.30
N VAL A 107 12.52 -4.54 19.71
CA VAL A 107 11.99 -5.74 20.36
C VAL A 107 13.14 -6.62 20.85
N GLY A 108 13.17 -6.86 22.15
CA GLY A 108 14.09 -7.80 22.78
C GLY A 108 13.78 -9.26 22.41
N SER A 109 14.76 -10.14 22.61
CA SER A 109 14.58 -11.58 22.38
C SER A 109 13.54 -12.23 23.32
N ASP A 110 13.25 -11.57 24.44
CA ASP A 110 12.22 -11.92 25.43
C ASP A 110 10.84 -11.33 25.10
N GLY A 111 10.75 -10.54 24.02
CA GLY A 111 9.53 -9.86 23.60
C GLY A 111 9.26 -8.55 24.36
N ASP A 112 10.20 -8.07 25.18
CA ASP A 112 10.13 -6.75 25.83
C ASP A 112 10.41 -5.63 24.81
N LEU A 113 9.98 -4.42 25.13
CA LEU A 113 10.11 -3.26 24.26
C LEU A 113 11.12 -2.26 24.82
N TYR A 114 11.98 -1.76 23.95
CA TYR A 114 13.04 -0.81 24.27
C TYR A 114 13.05 0.38 23.31
N GLY A 115 13.60 1.49 23.79
CA GLY A 115 13.79 2.70 23.00
C GLY A 115 13.10 3.91 23.60
N ASP A 116 13.40 5.08 23.04
CA ASP A 116 12.89 6.36 23.53
C ASP A 116 11.37 6.46 23.44
N GLY A 117 10.75 5.73 22.51
CA GLY A 117 9.29 5.61 22.39
C GLY A 117 8.59 5.04 23.62
N VAL A 118 9.21 4.04 24.26
CA VAL A 118 8.68 3.44 25.50
C VAL A 118 8.77 4.45 26.65
N ASN A 119 9.89 5.16 26.73
CA ASN A 119 10.07 6.22 27.72
C ASN A 119 9.07 7.36 27.51
N ALA A 120 8.81 7.75 26.26
CA ALA A 120 7.84 8.77 25.93
C ALA A 120 6.42 8.37 26.36
N ALA A 121 6.00 7.12 26.12
CA ALA A 121 4.71 6.62 26.58
C ALA A 121 4.54 6.72 28.11
N ALA A 122 5.58 6.35 28.87
CA ALA A 122 5.59 6.50 30.32
C ALA A 122 5.48 7.98 30.75
N ARG A 123 6.19 8.89 30.09
CA ARG A 123 6.10 10.34 30.40
C ARG A 123 4.76 10.96 30.04
N VAL A 124 4.09 10.45 29.00
CA VAL A 124 2.72 10.87 28.66
C VAL A 124 1.75 10.41 29.75
N GLN A 125 1.93 9.21 30.30
CA GLN A 125 1.14 8.71 31.43
C GLN A 125 1.38 9.52 32.71
N GLU A 126 2.62 9.87 33.03
CA GLU A 126 2.94 10.71 34.19
C GLU A 126 2.29 12.11 34.13
N ALA A 127 1.89 12.57 32.94
CA ALA A 127 1.21 13.84 32.76
C ALA A 127 -0.32 13.77 32.96
N ALA A 128 -0.88 12.57 33.13
CA ALA A 128 -2.30 12.35 33.38
C ALA A 128 -2.64 12.50 34.87
N GLU A 129 -3.75 13.17 35.17
CA GLU A 129 -4.34 13.16 36.51
C GLU A 129 -5.14 11.87 36.75
N PRO A 130 -5.48 11.52 38.01
CA PRO A 130 -6.24 10.31 38.31
C PRO A 130 -7.58 10.27 37.58
N GLY A 131 -7.77 9.24 36.74
CA GLY A 131 -8.98 9.01 35.95
C GLY A 131 -8.86 9.51 34.52
N GLU A 132 -7.77 10.18 34.16
CA GLU A 132 -7.56 10.72 32.84
C GLU A 132 -6.84 9.75 31.90
N VAL A 133 -7.22 9.83 30.62
CA VAL A 133 -6.47 9.27 29.50
C VAL A 133 -5.83 10.43 28.75
N VAL A 134 -4.50 10.51 28.81
CA VAL A 134 -3.70 11.52 28.11
C VAL A 134 -3.06 10.93 26.87
N LEU A 135 -3.14 11.68 25.79
CA LEU A 135 -2.59 11.35 24.49
C LEU A 135 -1.43 12.29 24.17
N SER A 136 -0.37 11.73 23.61
CA SER A 136 0.61 12.53 22.86
C SER A 136 -0.02 13.20 21.63
N GLU A 137 0.58 14.30 21.18
CA GLU A 137 0.18 14.99 19.95
C GLU A 137 0.15 14.05 18.74
N ASP A 138 1.09 13.11 18.67
CA ASP A 138 1.14 12.12 17.58
C ASP A 138 -0.07 11.21 17.55
N VAL A 139 -0.59 10.84 18.74
CA VAL A 139 -1.81 10.04 18.85
C VAL A 139 -3.05 10.89 18.56
N TRP A 140 -3.12 12.11 19.09
CA TRP A 140 -4.21 13.04 18.80
C TRP A 140 -4.31 13.35 17.30
N ARG A 141 -3.18 13.56 16.61
CA ARG A 141 -3.15 13.85 15.16
C ARG A 141 -3.80 12.75 14.33
N GLN A 142 -3.66 11.48 14.74
CA GLN A 142 -4.30 10.35 14.07
C GLN A 142 -5.81 10.28 14.31
N LEU A 143 -6.28 10.70 15.50
CA LEU A 143 -7.68 10.52 15.91
C LEU A 143 -8.54 11.80 15.81
N ARG A 144 -7.97 12.99 15.65
CA ARG A 144 -8.71 14.28 15.65
C ARG A 144 -9.86 14.39 14.63
N GLY A 145 -9.85 13.56 13.58
CA GLY A 145 -10.90 13.53 12.56
C GLY A 145 -12.08 12.61 12.89
N ARG A 146 -11.97 11.79 13.94
CA ARG A 146 -12.95 10.80 14.38
C ARG A 146 -13.95 11.47 15.32
N THR A 147 -15.23 11.41 14.97
CA THR A 147 -16.29 12.14 15.70
C THR A 147 -16.64 11.54 17.06
N GLU A 148 -16.29 10.28 17.28
CA GLU A 148 -16.53 9.52 18.51
C GLU A 148 -15.60 9.87 19.65
N PHE A 149 -14.48 10.55 19.39
CA PHE A 149 -13.57 11.04 20.42
C PHE A 149 -13.77 12.55 20.62
N GLN A 150 -13.69 12.98 21.87
CA GLN A 150 -13.59 14.37 22.26
C GLN A 150 -12.18 14.60 22.82
N PHE A 151 -11.54 15.70 22.41
CA PHE A 151 -10.18 16.02 22.80
C PHE A 151 -10.10 17.42 23.40
N ASP A 152 -9.46 17.53 24.56
CA ASP A 152 -9.14 18.80 25.19
C ASP A 152 -7.61 18.97 25.23
N SER A 153 -7.10 20.09 24.69
CA SER A 153 -5.65 20.30 24.65
C SER A 153 -5.11 20.68 26.04
N LEU A 154 -4.10 19.96 26.49
CA LEU A 154 -3.31 20.26 27.69
C LEU A 154 -2.09 21.17 27.38
N GLY A 155 -1.94 21.59 26.13
CA GLY A 155 -0.81 22.38 25.65
C GLY A 155 0.48 21.59 25.47
N ASN A 156 1.55 22.30 25.12
CA ASN A 156 2.87 21.71 24.94
C ASN A 156 3.60 21.58 26.29
N ARG A 157 4.05 20.37 26.62
CA ARG A 157 4.91 20.10 27.79
C ARG A 157 6.26 19.56 27.33
N SER A 158 7.33 19.96 28.01
CA SER A 158 8.66 19.38 27.76
C SER A 158 8.85 18.16 28.64
N LEU A 159 8.85 16.97 28.03
CA LEU A 159 9.04 15.70 28.74
C LEU A 159 10.53 15.33 28.75
N LYS A 160 11.02 14.85 29.90
CA LYS A 160 12.43 14.47 30.09
C LYS A 160 12.81 13.34 29.10
N GLY A 161 13.80 13.60 28.25
CA GLY A 161 14.31 12.64 27.27
C GLY A 161 13.52 12.58 25.95
N VAL A 162 12.41 13.31 25.84
CA VAL A 162 11.58 13.38 24.62
C VAL A 162 11.61 14.78 24.01
N GLY A 163 11.63 15.82 24.85
CA GLY A 163 11.52 17.20 24.41
C GLY A 163 10.09 17.74 24.45
N PRO A 164 9.80 18.87 23.78
CA PRO A 164 8.48 19.48 23.77
C PRO A 164 7.49 18.64 22.93
N ILE A 165 6.36 18.28 23.53
CA ILE A 165 5.28 17.55 22.87
C ILE A 165 3.92 18.11 23.31
N GLY A 166 2.97 18.24 22.38
CA GLY A 166 1.59 18.56 22.72
C GLY A 166 0.92 17.39 23.44
N LEU A 167 0.10 17.67 24.44
CA LEU A 167 -0.69 16.67 25.15
C LEU A 167 -2.18 16.98 25.03
N TYR A 168 -3.00 15.94 25.01
CA TYR A 168 -4.45 16.04 24.84
C TYR A 168 -5.15 15.05 25.77
N LEU A 169 -6.16 15.51 26.50
CA LEU A 169 -7.12 14.61 27.14
C LEU A 169 -8.04 14.01 26.08
N VAL A 170 -8.49 12.78 26.31
CA VAL A 170 -9.49 12.13 25.47
C VAL A 170 -10.65 11.56 26.27
N ALA A 171 -11.85 11.76 25.74
CA ALA A 171 -13.06 11.09 26.20
C ALA A 171 -13.80 10.46 25.01
N LEU A 172 -14.41 9.29 25.22
CA LEU A 172 -15.33 8.68 24.25
C LEU A 172 -16.72 9.30 24.39
N LYS A 173 -17.32 9.72 23.27
CA LYS A 173 -18.72 10.14 23.26
C LYS A 173 -19.60 8.91 23.46
N ALA A 174 -20.53 8.98 24.41
CA ALA A 174 -21.55 7.95 24.57
C ALA A 174 -22.29 7.74 23.24
N PRO A 175 -22.61 6.50 22.85
CA PRO A 175 -23.35 6.24 21.62
C PRO A 175 -24.69 6.97 21.68
N ALA A 176 -24.88 7.95 20.79
CA ALA A 176 -26.14 8.64 20.65
C ALA A 176 -27.19 7.66 20.12
N THR A 177 -28.08 7.21 21.00
CA THR A 177 -29.33 6.58 20.58
C THR A 177 -30.08 7.58 19.71
N ALA A 178 -30.44 7.13 18.51
CA ALA A 178 -31.09 7.93 17.49
C ALA A 178 -32.28 8.73 18.06
N ARG A 179 -32.17 10.05 18.06
CA ARG A 179 -33.32 10.96 18.17
C ARG A 179 -33.27 11.96 17.02
N GLN A 180 -34.42 12.06 16.36
CA GLN A 180 -34.74 13.01 15.29
C GLN A 180 -34.42 14.47 15.68
N PRO A 181 -34.12 15.34 14.70
CA PRO A 181 -33.75 16.71 14.98
C PRO A 181 -34.98 17.55 15.39
N PRO A 182 -34.87 18.47 16.36
CA PRO A 182 -35.78 19.59 16.46
C PRO A 182 -35.34 20.74 15.56
N SER A 183 -36.36 21.40 15.00
CA SER A 183 -36.35 22.58 14.14
C SER A 183 -35.93 23.87 14.83
N ASP A 184 -35.31 24.74 14.03
CA ASP A 184 -35.25 26.21 14.06
C ASP A 184 -34.75 26.96 15.31
N GLY A 185 -33.83 27.91 15.06
CA GLY A 185 -33.53 29.00 16.00
C GLY A 185 -32.14 29.63 15.91
N SER A 186 -31.86 30.31 14.78
CA SER A 186 -30.86 31.37 14.54
C SER A 186 -29.83 31.76 15.64
N LYS A 187 -28.53 31.77 15.31
CA LYS A 187 -27.76 32.98 14.91
C LYS A 187 -26.24 32.70 14.81
N THR A 188 -25.75 32.83 13.57
CA THR A 188 -24.47 33.43 13.17
C THR A 188 -23.21 33.19 14.01
N ALA A 189 -22.41 32.21 13.58
CA ALA A 189 -20.98 32.40 13.35
C ALA A 189 -20.62 31.58 12.12
N GLN A 190 -20.12 32.23 11.07
CA GLN A 190 -19.67 31.56 9.85
C GLN A 190 -18.57 30.55 10.20
N PRO A 191 -18.72 29.25 9.89
CA PRO A 191 -17.58 28.37 9.75
C PRO A 191 -16.97 28.68 8.39
N ALA A 192 -15.68 29.04 8.37
CA ALA A 192 -14.89 28.83 7.17
C ALA A 192 -14.94 27.34 6.87
N GLU A 193 -15.74 26.96 5.87
CA GLU A 193 -15.64 25.67 5.22
C GLU A 193 -14.24 25.55 4.63
N GLU A 194 -13.30 24.99 5.40
CA GLU A 194 -12.19 24.28 4.80
C GLU A 194 -12.79 23.09 4.06
N LYS A 195 -12.99 23.27 2.76
CA LYS A 195 -13.28 22.19 1.82
C LYS A 195 -12.30 21.05 2.10
N LYS A 196 -12.75 19.99 2.79
CA LYS A 196 -12.04 18.71 2.84
C LYS A 196 -11.82 18.27 1.40
N GLY A 197 -10.60 18.48 0.88
CA GLY A 197 -10.23 18.02 -0.44
C GLY A 197 -10.42 16.50 -0.47
N ARG A 198 -11.34 16.02 -1.30
CA ARG A 198 -11.52 14.59 -1.57
C ARG A 198 -10.18 14.05 -2.06
N ILE A 199 -9.65 13.02 -1.41
CA ILE A 199 -8.40 12.37 -1.83
C ILE A 199 -8.60 11.82 -3.24
N ARG A 200 -7.68 12.15 -4.15
CA ARG A 200 -7.73 11.82 -5.58
C ARG A 200 -6.46 11.17 -6.08
N SER A 201 -5.48 10.86 -5.23
CA SER A 201 -4.30 10.12 -5.66
C SER A 201 -3.75 9.15 -4.63
N ILE A 202 -3.45 7.94 -5.08
CA ILE A 202 -2.89 6.85 -4.27
C ILE A 202 -1.73 6.16 -5.03
N ALA A 203 -0.63 5.87 -4.34
CA ALA A 203 0.38 4.93 -4.82
C ALA A 203 0.23 3.56 -4.13
N VAL A 204 0.74 2.48 -4.74
CA VAL A 204 0.87 1.18 -4.08
C VAL A 204 2.33 0.74 -4.14
N LEU A 205 2.97 0.74 -2.98
CA LEU A 205 4.38 0.39 -2.80
C LEU A 205 4.56 -1.14 -2.81
N PRO A 206 5.77 -1.63 -3.14
CA PRO A 206 6.04 -3.07 -3.14
C PRO A 206 5.93 -3.61 -1.71
N PHE A 207 5.23 -4.73 -1.55
CA PHE A 207 5.07 -5.34 -0.23
C PHE A 207 6.34 -6.08 0.18
N ALA A 208 6.73 -5.92 1.44
CA ALA A 208 7.89 -6.59 2.03
C ALA A 208 7.66 -8.10 2.16
N ASP A 209 8.64 -8.90 1.76
CA ASP A 209 8.63 -10.35 2.02
C ASP A 209 9.21 -10.65 3.42
N LEU A 210 8.32 -11.02 4.34
CA LEU A 210 8.61 -11.45 5.69
C LEU A 210 8.44 -12.97 5.87
N SER A 211 8.43 -13.72 4.77
CA SER A 211 8.44 -15.19 4.75
C SER A 211 9.78 -15.73 5.24
N PRO A 212 9.84 -16.90 5.91
CA PRO A 212 11.07 -17.39 6.54
C PRO A 212 12.25 -17.58 5.56
N GLN A 213 11.96 -17.91 4.31
CA GLN A 213 12.96 -18.15 3.27
C GLN A 213 13.35 -16.88 2.49
N HIS A 214 12.61 -15.77 2.63
CA HIS A 214 12.78 -14.55 1.85
C HIS A 214 12.84 -14.77 0.32
N ASP A 215 12.09 -15.76 -0.18
CA ASP A 215 12.04 -16.16 -1.59
C ASP A 215 10.69 -15.85 -2.27
N GLN A 216 9.78 -15.16 -1.59
CA GLN A 216 8.42 -14.85 -2.03
C GLN A 216 8.26 -13.41 -2.54
N GLU A 217 9.35 -12.69 -2.83
CA GLU A 217 9.26 -11.33 -3.37
C GLU A 217 8.43 -11.25 -4.66
N TYR A 218 8.51 -12.27 -5.54
CA TYR A 218 7.67 -12.31 -6.75
C TYR A 218 6.17 -12.33 -6.42
N PHE A 219 5.81 -12.95 -5.29
CA PHE A 219 4.45 -13.07 -4.82
C PHE A 219 4.01 -11.77 -4.15
N SER A 220 4.82 -11.20 -3.24
CA SER A 220 4.51 -9.93 -2.58
C SER A 220 4.37 -8.78 -3.57
N ASP A 221 5.25 -8.72 -4.56
CA ASP A 221 5.16 -7.77 -5.67
C ASP A 221 3.91 -7.98 -6.51
N GLY A 222 3.59 -9.25 -6.83
CA GLY A 222 2.40 -9.58 -7.60
C GLY A 222 1.12 -9.12 -6.92
N VAL A 223 1.00 -9.35 -5.61
CA VAL A 223 -0.17 -8.90 -4.84
C VAL A 223 -0.29 -7.38 -4.83
N ALA A 224 0.81 -6.66 -4.55
CA ALA A 224 0.82 -5.20 -4.58
C ALA A 224 0.47 -4.64 -5.97
N GLU A 225 0.98 -5.30 -7.02
CA GLU A 225 0.72 -4.91 -8.41
C GLU A 225 -0.73 -5.15 -8.84
N GLU A 226 -1.36 -6.26 -8.43
CA GLU A 226 -2.78 -6.48 -8.72
C GLU A 226 -3.67 -5.46 -8.00
N ILE A 227 -3.34 -5.10 -6.76
CA ILE A 227 -4.06 -4.02 -6.04
C ILE A 227 -3.89 -2.68 -6.77
N LEU A 228 -2.65 -2.35 -7.20
CA LEU A 228 -2.37 -1.16 -8.01
C LEU A 228 -3.26 -1.13 -9.26
N ASN A 229 -3.30 -2.25 -10.01
CA ASN A 229 -4.07 -2.39 -11.24
C ASN A 229 -5.59 -2.33 -11.02
N ALA A 230 -6.09 -2.79 -9.88
CA ALA A 230 -7.49 -2.63 -9.51
C ALA A 230 -7.82 -1.14 -9.28
N LEU A 231 -6.96 -0.43 -8.55
CA LEU A 231 -7.16 0.98 -8.22
C LEU A 231 -7.05 1.91 -9.44
N THR A 232 -6.28 1.57 -10.47
CA THR A 232 -6.21 2.37 -11.71
C THR A 232 -7.53 2.42 -12.48
N ARG A 233 -8.43 1.45 -12.24
CA ARG A 233 -9.74 1.36 -12.90
C ARG A 233 -10.81 2.26 -12.28
N VAL A 234 -10.49 2.91 -11.16
CA VAL A 234 -11.44 3.76 -10.41
C VAL A 234 -11.42 5.18 -10.97
N ALA A 235 -12.55 5.64 -11.49
CA ALA A 235 -12.68 6.95 -12.10
C ALA A 235 -12.41 8.06 -11.08
N GLY A 236 -11.53 8.99 -11.47
CA GLY A 236 -11.14 10.14 -10.63
C GLY A 236 -10.07 9.83 -9.58
N LEU A 237 -9.61 8.58 -9.48
CA LEU A 237 -8.44 8.19 -8.69
C LEU A 237 -7.19 8.17 -9.58
N ARG A 238 -6.18 8.96 -9.23
CA ARG A 238 -4.90 8.99 -9.93
C ARG A 238 -3.94 8.03 -9.24
N VAL A 239 -3.41 7.09 -10.00
CA VAL A 239 -2.44 6.11 -9.51
C VAL A 239 -1.14 6.29 -10.30
N PRO A 240 0.01 6.55 -9.67
CA PRO A 240 1.29 6.59 -10.37
C PRO A 240 1.61 5.24 -11.01
N ALA A 241 2.43 5.28 -12.06
CA ALA A 241 2.88 4.08 -12.73
C ALA A 241 3.57 3.13 -11.74
N ARG A 242 3.33 1.82 -11.93
CA ARG A 242 3.93 0.75 -11.14
C ARG A 242 5.43 0.94 -10.92
N THR A 243 6.16 1.32 -11.96
CA THR A 243 7.62 1.40 -11.91
C THR A 243 8.10 2.53 -11.00
N SER A 244 7.40 3.67 -10.98
CA SER A 244 7.65 4.75 -10.03
C SER A 244 7.37 4.31 -8.60
N CYS A 245 6.26 3.61 -8.36
CA CYS A 245 5.93 3.08 -7.03
C CYS A 245 6.95 2.04 -6.55
N PHE A 246 7.37 1.13 -7.43
CA PHE A 246 8.25 0.01 -7.10
C PHE A 246 9.73 0.41 -7.00
N ALA A 247 10.09 1.63 -7.44
CA ALA A 247 11.42 2.19 -7.23
C ALA A 247 11.76 2.45 -5.74
N PHE A 248 10.76 2.51 -4.87
CA PHE A 248 10.93 2.69 -3.41
C PHE A 248 11.22 1.38 -2.66
N ARG A 249 11.40 0.27 -3.37
CA ARG A 249 11.73 -1.04 -2.77
C ARG A 249 12.94 -0.94 -1.84
N GLY A 250 12.75 -1.42 -0.61
CA GLY A 250 13.83 -1.52 0.38
C GLY A 250 14.44 -0.17 0.77
N THR A 251 13.74 0.93 0.49
CA THR A 251 14.21 2.28 0.83
C THR A 251 13.55 2.74 2.14
N SER A 252 14.34 3.30 3.05
CA SER A 252 13.85 3.91 4.30
C SER A 252 13.58 5.41 4.09
N VAL A 253 12.72 5.74 3.14
CA VAL A 253 12.40 7.14 2.79
C VAL A 253 11.20 7.61 3.60
N ASP A 254 11.26 8.85 4.11
CA ASP A 254 10.13 9.48 4.82
C ASP A 254 8.87 9.51 3.93
N ALA A 255 7.73 9.17 4.51
CA ALA A 255 6.44 9.10 3.83
C ALA A 255 6.06 10.39 3.07
N ARG A 256 6.48 11.57 3.57
CA ARG A 256 6.22 12.86 2.91
C ARG A 256 7.08 13.05 1.66
N GLU A 257 8.30 12.52 1.70
CA GLU A 257 9.19 12.54 0.54
C GLU A 257 8.70 11.56 -0.53
N ILE A 258 8.18 10.38 -0.15
CA ILE A 258 7.50 9.45 -1.05
C ILE A 258 6.33 10.16 -1.75
N GLY A 259 5.45 10.80 -0.96
CA GLY A 259 4.31 11.57 -1.47
C GLY A 259 4.70 12.64 -2.49
N LYS A 260 5.74 13.43 -2.19
CA LYS A 260 6.27 14.47 -3.08
C LYS A 260 6.81 13.90 -4.39
N ARG A 261 7.62 12.83 -4.33
CA ARG A 261 8.25 12.22 -5.51
C ARG A 261 7.23 11.55 -6.42
N LEU A 262 6.24 10.89 -5.84
CA LEU A 262 5.17 10.21 -6.59
C LEU A 262 4.02 11.15 -6.96
N GLY A 263 3.93 12.34 -6.37
CA GLY A 263 2.83 13.28 -6.59
C GLY A 263 1.48 12.78 -6.06
N VAL A 264 1.50 12.01 -4.97
CA VAL A 264 0.31 11.37 -4.37
C VAL A 264 -0.05 11.94 -3.01
N GLU A 265 -1.35 11.90 -2.70
CA GLU A 265 -1.88 12.29 -1.39
C GLU A 265 -1.83 11.14 -0.40
N THR A 266 -1.94 9.90 -0.88
CA THR A 266 -1.82 8.69 -0.06
C THR A 266 -0.95 7.63 -0.75
N PHE A 267 -0.45 6.66 0.02
CA PHE A 267 0.12 5.45 -0.55
C PHE A 267 -0.21 4.23 0.31
N LEU A 268 -0.28 3.08 -0.33
CA LEU A 268 -0.47 1.78 0.29
C LEU A 268 0.90 1.10 0.44
N GLU A 269 1.20 0.61 1.63
CA GLU A 269 2.35 -0.26 1.88
C GLU A 269 1.91 -1.51 2.63
N GLY A 270 2.78 -2.52 2.69
CA GLY A 270 2.40 -3.77 3.31
C GLY A 270 3.52 -4.79 3.38
N SER A 271 3.20 -5.92 3.99
CA SER A 271 4.10 -7.06 4.11
C SER A 271 3.34 -8.37 3.94
N ILE A 272 4.01 -9.37 3.39
CA ILE A 272 3.51 -10.73 3.24
C ILE A 272 4.44 -11.69 3.96
N ARG A 273 3.86 -12.62 4.73
CA ARG A 273 4.54 -13.78 5.27
C ARG A 273 3.79 -15.03 4.83
N LYS A 274 4.42 -15.84 3.99
CA LYS A 274 3.92 -17.15 3.58
C LYS A 274 4.68 -18.24 4.33
N ALA A 275 3.95 -19.21 4.89
CA ALA A 275 4.52 -20.39 5.54
C ALA A 275 3.69 -21.63 5.16
N GLY A 276 4.17 -22.39 4.17
CA GLY A 276 3.35 -23.42 3.52
C GLY A 276 2.14 -22.77 2.85
N ASP A 277 0.95 -23.25 3.19
CA ASP A 277 -0.32 -22.75 2.66
C ASP A 277 -0.90 -21.61 3.49
N ARG A 278 -0.29 -21.28 4.65
CA ARG A 278 -0.72 -20.15 5.48
C ARG A 278 -0.14 -18.84 4.96
N LEU A 279 -1.01 -17.85 4.79
CA LEU A 279 -0.67 -16.52 4.32
C LEU A 279 -1.08 -15.46 5.33
N ARG A 280 -0.12 -14.63 5.73
CA ARG A 280 -0.35 -13.43 6.53
C ARG A 280 0.01 -12.19 5.72
N ILE A 281 -0.97 -11.34 5.48
CA ILE A 281 -0.79 -10.05 4.79
C ILE A 281 -1.11 -8.93 5.77
N THR A 282 -0.21 -7.98 5.94
CA THR A 282 -0.48 -6.72 6.64
C THR A 282 -0.43 -5.59 5.62
N VAL A 283 -1.46 -4.75 5.59
CA VAL A 283 -1.56 -3.62 4.65
C VAL A 283 -1.86 -2.34 5.41
N GLN A 284 -1.24 -1.25 5.00
CA GLN A 284 -1.34 0.06 5.62
C GLN A 284 -1.54 1.13 4.55
N LEU A 285 -2.57 1.95 4.71
CA LEU A 285 -2.81 3.14 3.89
C LEU A 285 -2.25 4.34 4.64
N VAL A 286 -1.35 5.09 4.02
CA VAL A 286 -0.63 6.23 4.59
C VAL A 286 -1.03 7.51 3.89
N ASP A 287 -1.27 8.59 4.64
CA ASP A 287 -1.41 9.96 4.13
C ASP A 287 -0.01 10.55 3.91
N ALA A 288 0.35 10.69 2.64
CA ALA A 288 1.67 11.13 2.23
C ALA A 288 1.91 12.63 2.50
N ARG A 289 0.90 13.41 2.93
CA ARG A 289 1.07 14.83 3.25
C ARG A 289 1.66 15.02 4.64
N ASN A 290 1.41 14.06 5.53
CA ASN A 290 1.77 14.15 6.95
C ASN A 290 2.53 12.91 7.45
N GLY A 291 2.54 11.82 6.68
CA GLY A 291 3.23 10.57 6.97
C GLY A 291 2.49 9.62 7.92
N TYR A 292 1.20 9.86 8.21
CA TYR A 292 0.43 9.07 9.15
C TYR A 292 -0.45 8.02 8.46
N HIS A 293 -0.74 6.90 9.14
CA HIS A 293 -1.63 5.87 8.60
C HIS A 293 -3.10 6.30 8.71
N LEU A 294 -3.86 6.16 7.62
CA LEU A 294 -5.30 6.33 7.55
C LEU A 294 -6.05 5.04 7.90
N TRP A 295 -5.47 3.89 7.56
CA TRP A 295 -6.05 2.57 7.76
C TRP A 295 -4.92 1.53 7.82
N SER A 296 -5.13 0.48 8.59
CA SER A 296 -4.22 -0.66 8.70
C SER A 296 -5.05 -1.90 8.96
N GLU A 297 -4.75 -2.98 8.26
CA GLU A 297 -5.48 -4.24 8.40
C GLU A 297 -4.54 -5.44 8.22
N ARG A 298 -4.92 -6.55 8.84
CA ARG A 298 -4.18 -7.80 8.80
C ARG A 298 -5.10 -8.95 8.43
N PHE A 299 -4.68 -9.69 7.41
CA PHE A 299 -5.32 -10.89 6.90
C PHE A 299 -4.49 -12.10 7.28
N ASP A 300 -5.10 -13.12 7.88
CA ASP A 300 -4.46 -14.38 8.28
C ASP A 300 -5.33 -15.54 7.78
N ARG A 301 -4.99 -16.08 6.61
CA ARG A 301 -5.83 -16.95 5.78
C ARG A 301 -4.98 -18.04 5.11
N GLU A 302 -5.64 -18.90 4.34
CA GLU A 302 -4.95 -19.87 3.48
C GLU A 302 -4.66 -19.23 2.11
N ILE A 303 -3.66 -19.74 1.38
CA ILE A 303 -3.23 -19.16 0.10
C ILE A 303 -4.31 -19.32 -0.98
N GLU A 304 -5.18 -20.31 -0.83
CA GLU A 304 -6.39 -20.54 -1.61
C GLU A 304 -7.32 -19.31 -1.62
N ASP A 305 -7.31 -18.53 -0.54
CA ASP A 305 -8.12 -17.32 -0.39
C ASP A 305 -7.46 -16.07 -1.02
N ILE A 306 -6.30 -16.19 -1.69
CA ILE A 306 -5.52 -15.03 -2.15
C ILE A 306 -6.33 -14.01 -2.96
N PHE A 307 -7.20 -14.48 -3.86
CA PHE A 307 -8.02 -13.58 -4.68
C PHE A 307 -9.08 -12.86 -3.85
N ALA A 308 -9.69 -13.56 -2.87
CA ALA A 308 -10.64 -12.95 -1.96
C ALA A 308 -9.96 -11.89 -1.07
N ILE A 309 -8.73 -12.16 -0.61
CA ILE A 309 -7.94 -11.21 0.18
C ILE A 309 -7.56 -9.98 -0.66
N GLN A 310 -7.14 -10.16 -1.91
CA GLN A 310 -6.84 -9.05 -2.82
C GLN A 310 -8.08 -8.16 -3.05
N ASP A 311 -9.22 -8.78 -3.29
CA ASP A 311 -10.50 -8.10 -3.49
C ASP A 311 -10.92 -7.32 -2.23
N GLU A 312 -10.76 -7.93 -1.05
CA GLU A 312 -11.05 -7.32 0.25
C GLU A 312 -10.12 -6.13 0.52
N ILE A 313 -8.80 -6.28 0.29
CA ILE A 313 -7.83 -5.17 0.43
C ILE A 313 -8.21 -4.01 -0.49
N ALA A 314 -8.47 -4.28 -1.77
CA ALA A 314 -8.80 -3.23 -2.74
C ALA A 314 -10.08 -2.47 -2.34
N ARG A 315 -11.10 -3.17 -1.83
CA ARG A 315 -12.34 -2.55 -1.32
C ARG A 315 -12.12 -1.76 -0.04
N SER A 316 -11.41 -2.31 0.95
CA SER A 316 -11.10 -1.61 2.20
C SER A 316 -10.31 -0.32 1.93
N VAL A 317 -9.43 -0.31 0.94
CA VAL A 317 -8.73 0.91 0.49
C VAL A 317 -9.71 1.94 -0.06
N LEU A 318 -10.67 1.55 -0.91
CA LEU A 318 -11.66 2.49 -1.44
C LEU A 318 -12.56 3.07 -0.35
N ASP A 319 -13.00 2.23 0.59
CA ASP A 319 -13.80 2.65 1.74
C ASP A 319 -13.02 3.63 2.62
N ALA A 320 -11.74 3.35 2.90
CA ALA A 320 -10.86 4.24 3.65
C ALA A 320 -10.63 5.57 2.94
N LEU A 321 -10.65 5.60 1.60
CA LEU A 321 -10.58 6.81 0.79
C LEU A 321 -11.93 7.54 0.63
N GLY A 322 -13.04 6.95 1.10
CA GLY A 322 -14.39 7.48 0.90
C GLY A 322 -14.83 7.50 -0.57
N LEU A 323 -14.32 6.55 -1.36
CA LEU A 323 -14.65 6.39 -2.78
C LEU A 323 -15.67 5.27 -2.95
N SER A 324 -16.66 5.50 -3.81
CA SER A 324 -17.63 4.49 -4.22
C SER A 324 -17.43 4.16 -5.69
N LEU A 325 -17.59 2.89 -6.03
CA LEU A 325 -17.57 2.41 -7.41
C LEU A 325 -18.93 2.64 -8.05
N THR A 326 -18.93 3.01 -9.33
CA THR A 326 -20.13 2.93 -10.17
C THR A 326 -20.45 1.47 -10.48
N ALA A 327 -21.71 1.18 -10.82
CA ALA A 327 -22.12 -0.19 -11.21
C ALA A 327 -21.32 -0.77 -12.40
N ARG A 328 -20.73 0.08 -13.25
CA ARG A 328 -19.85 -0.34 -14.35
C ARG A 328 -18.45 -0.69 -13.85
N GLU A 329 -17.92 0.07 -12.90
CA GLU A 329 -16.63 -0.20 -12.27
C GLU A 329 -16.72 -1.46 -11.41
N GLU A 330 -17.78 -1.63 -10.62
CA GLU A 330 -18.04 -2.84 -9.81
C GLU A 330 -17.88 -4.13 -10.63
N ARG A 331 -18.41 -4.15 -11.88
CA ARG A 331 -18.33 -5.31 -12.79
C ARG A 331 -16.94 -5.56 -13.37
N ARG A 332 -16.04 -4.57 -13.34
CA ARG A 332 -14.68 -4.61 -13.91
C ARG A 332 -13.57 -4.58 -12.87
N PHE A 333 -13.91 -4.21 -11.64
CA PHE A 333 -12.99 -4.01 -10.52
C PHE A 333 -12.47 -5.35 -9.97
N LEU A 334 -13.27 -6.43 -10.07
CA LEU A 334 -13.02 -7.70 -9.38
C LEU A 334 -13.19 -8.91 -10.30
N LYS A 335 -12.39 -8.98 -11.37
CA LYS A 335 -12.23 -10.23 -12.10
C LYS A 335 -10.85 -10.79 -11.75
N PRO A 336 -10.77 -11.77 -10.84
CA PRO A 336 -9.53 -12.47 -10.58
C PRO A 336 -8.93 -12.99 -11.90
N PRO A 337 -7.61 -12.86 -12.09
CA PRO A 337 -6.95 -13.27 -13.32
C PRO A 337 -7.12 -14.78 -13.60
N THR A 338 -7.30 -15.58 -12.56
CA THR A 338 -7.52 -17.03 -12.59
C THR A 338 -8.22 -17.47 -11.29
N ALA A 339 -8.83 -18.65 -11.28
CA ALA A 339 -9.31 -19.32 -10.07
C ALA A 339 -8.31 -20.36 -9.51
N LYS A 340 -7.15 -20.52 -10.16
CA LYS A 340 -6.12 -21.53 -9.82
C LYS A 340 -4.89 -20.85 -9.26
N VAL A 341 -4.71 -20.95 -7.94
CA VAL A 341 -3.56 -20.37 -7.23
C VAL A 341 -2.22 -20.85 -7.78
N GLU A 342 -2.09 -22.15 -8.08
CA GLU A 342 -0.85 -22.69 -8.67
C GLU A 342 -0.52 -22.03 -10.02
N ALA A 343 -1.53 -21.84 -10.89
CA ALA A 343 -1.34 -21.15 -12.17
C ALA A 343 -0.92 -19.69 -11.97
N TYR A 344 -1.51 -19.04 -10.96
CA TYR A 344 -1.18 -17.67 -10.58
C TYR A 344 0.26 -17.51 -10.07
N GLU A 345 0.75 -18.42 -9.23
CA GLU A 345 2.14 -18.38 -8.76
C GLU A 345 3.14 -18.52 -9.93
N PHE A 346 2.90 -19.46 -10.85
CA PHE A 346 3.73 -19.60 -12.04
C PHE A 346 3.66 -18.36 -12.93
N TYR A 347 2.48 -17.78 -13.11
CA TYR A 347 2.31 -16.53 -13.85
C TYR A 347 3.15 -15.40 -13.24
N LEU A 348 3.06 -15.17 -11.92
CA LEU A 348 3.83 -14.12 -11.25
C LEU A 348 5.35 -14.32 -11.36
N ARG A 349 5.83 -15.56 -11.22
CA ARG A 349 7.24 -15.90 -11.45
C ARG A 349 7.67 -15.58 -12.88
N GLY A 350 6.83 -15.96 -13.85
CA GLY A 350 7.05 -15.66 -15.27
C GLY A 350 7.18 -14.17 -15.54
N ARG A 351 6.29 -13.36 -14.97
CA ARG A 351 6.35 -11.89 -15.09
C ARG A 351 7.64 -11.31 -14.52
N LYS A 352 8.03 -11.72 -13.31
CA LYS A 352 9.27 -11.23 -12.67
C LYS A 352 10.50 -11.54 -13.51
N LEU A 353 10.59 -12.76 -14.02
CA LEU A 353 11.69 -13.17 -14.90
C LEU A 353 11.71 -12.35 -16.19
N PHE A 354 10.54 -12.16 -16.82
CA PHE A 354 10.42 -11.41 -18.07
C PHE A 354 10.83 -9.93 -17.92
N GLN A 355 10.58 -9.32 -16.76
CA GLN A 355 10.99 -7.95 -16.45
C GLN A 355 12.52 -7.73 -16.38
N SER A 356 13.33 -8.80 -16.45
CA SER A 356 14.80 -8.69 -16.40
C SER A 356 15.47 -8.53 -17.78
N TRP A 357 14.70 -8.65 -18.88
CA TRP A 357 15.14 -8.41 -20.27
C TRP A 357 16.43 -9.14 -20.72
N THR A 358 16.76 -10.29 -20.14
CA THR A 358 17.83 -11.17 -20.64
C THR A 358 17.23 -12.34 -21.39
N ARG A 359 17.89 -12.81 -22.46
CA ARG A 359 17.44 -13.99 -23.21
C ARG A 359 17.19 -15.20 -22.29
N GLN A 360 18.11 -15.46 -21.37
CA GLN A 360 17.99 -16.57 -20.42
C GLN A 360 16.75 -16.43 -19.54
N ASN A 361 16.49 -15.24 -19.00
CA ASN A 361 15.32 -15.02 -18.17
C ASN A 361 14.02 -15.05 -18.99
N THR A 362 14.04 -14.65 -20.27
CA THR A 362 12.90 -14.83 -21.18
C THR A 362 12.60 -16.32 -21.41
N GLU A 363 13.62 -17.18 -21.55
CA GLU A 363 13.41 -18.63 -21.67
C GLU A 363 12.84 -19.24 -20.38
N PHE A 364 13.32 -18.82 -19.21
CA PHE A 364 12.72 -19.26 -17.93
C PHE A 364 11.31 -18.72 -17.75
N ALA A 365 11.04 -17.46 -18.11
CA ALA A 365 9.70 -16.88 -18.08
C ALA A 365 8.73 -17.69 -18.97
N ARG A 366 9.17 -18.10 -20.16
CA ARG A 366 8.38 -18.95 -21.06
C ARG A 366 8.00 -20.27 -20.39
N GLN A 367 8.93 -20.93 -19.69
CA GLN A 367 8.64 -22.17 -18.95
C GLN A 367 7.59 -21.95 -17.86
N MET A 368 7.69 -20.84 -17.12
CA MET A 368 6.70 -20.49 -16.09
C MET A 368 5.31 -20.23 -16.70
N PHE A 369 5.21 -19.44 -17.78
CA PHE A 369 3.93 -19.21 -18.44
C PHE A 369 3.34 -20.46 -19.08
N LEU A 370 4.16 -21.33 -19.68
CA LEU A 370 3.72 -22.64 -20.19
C LEU A 370 3.09 -23.49 -19.07
N ARG A 371 3.68 -23.47 -17.87
CA ARG A 371 3.12 -24.19 -16.74
C ARG A 371 1.81 -23.56 -16.26
N ALA A 372 1.73 -22.23 -16.21
CA ALA A 372 0.50 -21.52 -15.84
C ALA A 372 -0.68 -21.87 -16.78
N VAL A 373 -0.48 -21.81 -18.11
CA VAL A 373 -1.54 -22.14 -19.08
C VAL A 373 -1.88 -23.63 -19.16
N ALA A 374 -0.96 -24.50 -18.72
CA ALA A 374 -1.24 -25.93 -18.60
C ALA A 374 -2.15 -26.25 -17.39
N ILE A 375 -2.01 -25.48 -16.30
CA ILE A 375 -2.83 -25.61 -15.10
C ILE A 375 -4.19 -24.93 -15.30
N ASP A 376 -4.19 -23.73 -15.89
CA ASP A 376 -5.41 -22.99 -16.24
C ASP A 376 -5.39 -22.53 -17.71
N PRO A 377 -5.98 -23.32 -18.62
CA PRO A 377 -6.07 -22.98 -20.04
C PRO A 377 -6.92 -21.73 -20.36
N ASP A 378 -7.71 -21.24 -19.41
CA ASP A 378 -8.56 -20.05 -19.58
C ASP A 378 -7.93 -18.79 -18.97
N PHE A 379 -6.68 -18.88 -18.47
CA PHE A 379 -5.93 -17.77 -17.92
C PHE A 379 -5.37 -16.84 -19.01
N ALA A 380 -6.18 -15.89 -19.47
CA ALA A 380 -5.87 -14.96 -20.56
C ALA A 380 -4.51 -14.23 -20.39
N SER A 381 -4.21 -13.71 -19.21
CA SER A 381 -2.95 -12.98 -18.96
C SER A 381 -1.71 -13.87 -19.05
N ALA A 382 -1.81 -15.15 -18.68
CA ALA A 382 -0.72 -16.10 -18.85
C ALA A 382 -0.46 -16.41 -20.33
N TRP A 383 -1.50 -16.50 -21.16
CA TRP A 383 -1.36 -16.61 -22.62
C TRP A 383 -0.70 -15.37 -23.23
N ALA A 384 -1.06 -14.17 -22.79
CA ALA A 384 -0.41 -12.92 -23.24
C ALA A 384 1.07 -12.87 -22.82
N GLY A 385 1.38 -13.25 -21.58
CA GLY A 385 2.76 -13.39 -21.10
C GLY A 385 3.56 -14.37 -21.95
N LEU A 386 3.00 -15.54 -22.25
CA LEU A 386 3.60 -16.53 -23.13
C LEU A 386 3.87 -15.96 -24.54
N ALA A 387 2.90 -15.26 -25.13
CA ALA A 387 3.06 -14.61 -26.42
C ALA A 387 4.21 -13.61 -26.45
N ASN A 388 4.32 -12.78 -25.41
CA ASN A 388 5.42 -11.83 -25.27
C ASN A 388 6.79 -12.52 -25.21
N THR A 389 6.90 -13.67 -24.51
CA THR A 389 8.17 -14.41 -24.48
C THR A 389 8.57 -14.94 -25.86
N TYR A 390 7.61 -15.45 -26.64
CA TYR A 390 7.86 -15.92 -28.00
C TYR A 390 8.31 -14.80 -28.94
N VAL A 391 7.59 -13.67 -28.91
CA VAL A 391 7.93 -12.48 -29.70
C VAL A 391 9.31 -11.94 -29.35
N ASP A 392 9.65 -11.91 -28.06
CA ASP A 392 10.97 -11.45 -27.62
C ASP A 392 12.09 -12.43 -28.04
N LEU A 393 11.91 -13.73 -27.84
CA LEU A 393 12.89 -14.75 -28.27
C LEU A 393 13.10 -14.75 -29.79
N TYR A 394 12.07 -14.45 -30.58
CA TYR A 394 12.23 -14.21 -32.01
C TYR A 394 13.21 -13.05 -32.29
N ARG A 395 13.16 -11.95 -31.53
CA ARG A 395 14.10 -10.83 -31.73
C ARG A 395 15.55 -11.22 -31.46
N TRP A 396 15.78 -12.16 -30.55
CA TRP A 396 17.11 -12.72 -30.25
C TRP A 396 17.58 -13.73 -31.31
N GLY A 397 16.75 -14.70 -31.67
CA GLY A 397 17.16 -15.86 -32.48
C GLY A 397 16.68 -15.87 -33.93
N ARG A 398 15.73 -15.01 -34.29
CA ARG A 398 15.06 -14.94 -35.61
C ARG A 398 14.41 -16.25 -36.07
N ASN A 399 14.04 -17.12 -35.12
CA ASN A 399 13.37 -18.38 -35.40
C ASN A 399 11.88 -18.15 -35.72
N LEU A 400 11.49 -18.40 -36.97
CA LEU A 400 10.11 -18.17 -37.45
C LEU A 400 9.04 -18.90 -36.63
N ARG A 401 9.37 -20.07 -36.06
CA ARG A 401 8.45 -20.81 -35.20
C ARG A 401 8.07 -20.03 -33.94
N ASP A 402 8.99 -19.27 -33.37
CA ASP A 402 8.67 -18.42 -32.22
C ASP A 402 7.71 -17.29 -32.62
N LEU A 403 7.82 -16.75 -33.83
CA LEU A 403 6.86 -15.74 -34.32
C LEU A 403 5.46 -16.33 -34.52
N GLU A 404 5.35 -17.53 -35.09
CA GLU A 404 4.08 -18.24 -35.28
C GLU A 404 3.41 -18.55 -33.93
N GLU A 405 4.17 -19.08 -32.97
CA GLU A 405 3.67 -19.35 -31.63
C GLU A 405 3.26 -18.06 -30.90
N GLY A 406 4.00 -16.95 -31.07
CA GLY A 406 3.63 -15.64 -30.55
C GLY A 406 2.27 -15.15 -31.09
N GLN A 407 1.97 -15.38 -32.37
CA GLN A 407 0.66 -15.06 -32.95
C GLN A 407 -0.45 -15.96 -32.42
N ARG A 408 -0.21 -17.28 -32.36
CA ARG A 408 -1.20 -18.25 -31.86
C ARG A 408 -1.57 -17.97 -30.41
N THR A 409 -0.58 -17.71 -29.56
CA THR A 409 -0.78 -17.48 -28.12
C THR A 409 -1.40 -16.12 -27.83
N SER A 410 -1.04 -15.07 -28.57
CA SER A 410 -1.71 -13.77 -28.45
C SER A 410 -3.15 -13.80 -28.95
N ALA A 411 -3.45 -14.55 -30.02
CA ALA A 411 -4.83 -14.79 -30.46
C ALA A 411 -5.64 -15.51 -29.37
N ARG A 412 -5.09 -16.57 -28.75
CA ARG A 412 -5.74 -17.26 -27.64
C ARG A 412 -6.02 -16.35 -26.44
N ALA A 413 -5.07 -15.49 -26.08
CA ALA A 413 -5.27 -14.51 -25.01
C ALA A 413 -6.46 -13.58 -25.30
N LEU A 414 -6.58 -13.10 -26.53
CA LEU A 414 -7.65 -12.19 -26.97
C LEU A 414 -9.00 -12.89 -27.21
N GLU A 415 -9.01 -14.19 -27.51
CA GLU A 415 -10.24 -15.00 -27.50
C GLU A 415 -10.83 -15.09 -26.09
N LEU A 416 -9.97 -15.28 -25.08
CA LEU A 416 -10.36 -15.38 -23.67
C LEU A 416 -10.75 -14.02 -23.08
N ASP A 417 -9.99 -12.98 -23.41
CA ASP A 417 -10.29 -11.61 -23.01
C ASP A 417 -9.98 -10.60 -24.13
N PRO A 418 -11.00 -10.20 -24.92
CA PRO A 418 -10.84 -9.20 -25.98
C PRO A 418 -10.42 -7.80 -25.48
N ASN A 419 -10.55 -7.53 -24.17
CA ASN A 419 -10.21 -6.26 -23.54
C ASN A 419 -8.88 -6.32 -22.77
N LEU A 420 -8.07 -7.37 -22.95
CA LEU A 420 -6.75 -7.48 -22.36
C LEU A 420 -5.73 -6.65 -23.14
N ALA A 421 -5.26 -5.55 -22.55
CA ALA A 421 -4.34 -4.62 -23.19
C ALA A 421 -3.02 -5.31 -23.61
N GLU A 422 -2.45 -6.14 -22.74
CA GLU A 422 -1.21 -6.89 -22.98
C GLU A 422 -1.34 -7.88 -24.15
N GLY A 423 -2.53 -8.45 -24.34
CA GLY A 423 -2.83 -9.31 -25.49
C GLY A 423 -2.75 -8.53 -26.80
N HIS A 424 -3.30 -7.30 -26.83
CA HIS A 424 -3.21 -6.41 -27.99
C HIS A 424 -1.77 -5.94 -28.26
N VAL A 425 -0.99 -5.66 -27.22
CA VAL A 425 0.44 -5.34 -27.36
C VAL A 425 1.19 -6.53 -27.97
N ALA A 426 0.98 -7.76 -27.48
CA ALA A 426 1.68 -8.94 -27.96
C ALA A 426 1.44 -9.21 -29.46
N ILE A 427 0.17 -9.17 -29.91
CA ILE A 427 -0.16 -9.35 -31.33
C ILE A 427 0.35 -8.16 -32.17
N GLY A 428 0.28 -6.94 -31.65
CA GLY A 428 0.79 -5.73 -32.33
C GLY A 428 2.29 -5.85 -32.62
N GLN A 429 3.07 -6.36 -31.67
CA GLN A 429 4.50 -6.60 -31.87
C GLN A 429 4.77 -7.67 -32.94
N ALA A 430 4.02 -8.78 -32.94
CA ALA A 430 4.16 -9.82 -33.96
C ALA A 430 3.83 -9.30 -35.37
N LEU A 431 2.78 -8.47 -35.50
CA LEU A 431 2.41 -7.81 -36.75
C LEU A 431 3.48 -6.80 -37.21
N ALA A 432 4.05 -6.02 -36.29
CA ALA A 432 5.12 -5.07 -36.59
C ALA A 432 6.38 -5.79 -37.11
N ILE A 433 6.75 -6.93 -36.53
CA ILE A 433 7.84 -7.79 -37.03
C ILE A 433 7.58 -8.25 -38.48
N GLN A 434 6.32 -8.53 -38.82
CA GLN A 434 5.90 -8.89 -40.17
C GLN A 434 5.75 -7.67 -41.11
N ARG A 435 6.14 -6.47 -40.66
CA ARG A 435 5.96 -5.19 -41.37
C ARG A 435 4.51 -4.84 -41.71
N LYS A 436 3.54 -5.44 -41.02
CA LYS A 436 2.11 -5.11 -41.11
C LYS A 436 1.80 -3.90 -40.23
N PHE A 437 2.47 -2.78 -40.50
CA PHE A 437 2.50 -1.62 -39.60
C PHE A 437 1.11 -1.01 -39.33
N LYS A 438 0.22 -0.99 -40.34
CA LYS A 438 -1.15 -0.49 -40.17
C LYS A 438 -1.97 -1.37 -39.21
N GLU A 439 -1.87 -2.69 -39.35
CA GLU A 439 -2.57 -3.63 -38.45
C GLU A 439 -1.96 -3.58 -37.05
N ALA A 440 -0.64 -3.48 -36.94
CA ALA A 440 0.06 -3.32 -35.65
C ALA A 440 -0.38 -2.03 -34.93
N ALA A 441 -0.45 -0.91 -35.64
CA ALA A 441 -0.90 0.37 -35.10
C ALA A 441 -2.30 0.27 -34.48
N ALA A 442 -3.26 -0.35 -35.18
CA ALA A 442 -4.62 -0.54 -34.65
C ALA A 442 -4.65 -1.36 -33.35
N LYS A 443 -3.76 -2.36 -33.22
CA LYS A 443 -3.63 -3.16 -31.99
C LYS A 443 -3.01 -2.36 -30.85
N PHE A 444 -1.96 -1.58 -31.11
CA PHE A 444 -1.38 -0.71 -30.08
C PHE A 444 -2.33 0.41 -29.64
N GLU A 445 -3.09 1.01 -30.57
CA GLU A 445 -4.11 2.00 -30.24
C GLU A 445 -5.19 1.39 -29.35
N ARG A 446 -5.65 0.18 -29.66
CA ARG A 446 -6.59 -0.53 -28.80
C ARG A 446 -6.02 -0.83 -27.41
N ALA A 447 -4.74 -1.19 -27.31
CA ALA A 447 -4.08 -1.38 -26.02
C ALA A 447 -4.04 -0.07 -25.20
N ILE A 448 -3.73 1.06 -25.84
CA ILE A 448 -3.72 2.39 -25.19
C ILE A 448 -5.13 2.83 -24.76
N GLU A 449 -6.17 2.51 -25.52
CA GLU A 449 -7.55 2.78 -25.11
C GLU A 449 -7.96 1.97 -23.87
N LEU A 450 -7.47 0.73 -23.77
CA LEU A 450 -7.78 -0.18 -22.66
C LEU A 450 -6.98 0.16 -21.41
N ASP A 451 -5.69 0.48 -21.56
CA ASP A 451 -4.81 0.96 -20.51
C ASP A 451 -3.95 2.13 -21.02
N PRO A 452 -4.38 3.38 -20.73
CA PRO A 452 -3.66 4.58 -21.13
C PRO A 452 -2.31 4.78 -20.44
N THR A 453 -1.98 3.96 -19.43
CA THR A 453 -0.73 4.01 -18.65
C THR A 453 0.26 2.90 -19.01
N LEU A 454 -0.13 1.98 -19.92
CA LEU A 454 0.69 0.83 -20.29
C LEU A 454 1.92 1.25 -21.10
N PHE A 455 3.10 1.23 -20.47
CA PHE A 455 4.39 1.56 -21.08
C PHE A 455 4.63 0.80 -22.39
N ASP A 456 4.43 -0.52 -22.38
CA ASP A 456 4.74 -1.39 -23.52
C ASP A 456 3.93 -1.01 -24.77
N ALA A 457 2.68 -0.57 -24.60
CA ALA A 457 1.84 -0.15 -25.71
C ALA A 457 2.42 1.09 -26.43
N TYR A 458 2.85 2.11 -25.69
CA TYR A 458 3.51 3.28 -26.28
C TYR A 458 4.89 2.97 -26.82
N TYR A 459 5.70 2.20 -26.09
CA TYR A 459 7.08 1.88 -26.48
C TYR A 459 7.14 1.08 -27.78
N PHE A 460 6.37 -0.02 -27.87
CA PHE A 460 6.39 -0.84 -29.08
C PHE A 460 5.68 -0.18 -30.26
N TYR A 461 4.66 0.65 -30.03
CA TYR A 461 4.08 1.46 -31.09
C TYR A 461 5.05 2.51 -31.61
N ALA A 462 5.81 3.18 -30.73
CA ALA A 462 6.84 4.13 -31.13
C ALA A 462 7.91 3.47 -31.99
N ARG A 463 8.36 2.27 -31.61
CA ARG A 463 9.31 1.46 -32.39
C ARG A 463 8.75 1.07 -33.75
N SER A 464 7.52 0.57 -33.79
CA SER A 464 6.84 0.23 -35.05
C SER A 464 6.68 1.45 -35.96
N SER A 465 6.38 2.63 -35.39
CA SER A 465 6.25 3.88 -36.16
C SER A 465 7.59 4.34 -36.71
N PHE A 466 8.65 4.23 -35.92
CA PHE A 466 10.02 4.52 -36.35
C PHE A 466 10.44 3.61 -37.51
N GLU A 467 10.19 2.30 -37.40
CA GLU A 467 10.48 1.31 -38.46
C GLU A 467 9.63 1.53 -39.73
N ALA A 468 8.42 2.04 -39.59
CA ALA A 468 7.54 2.44 -40.69
C ALA A 468 7.93 3.78 -41.35
N GLY A 469 8.85 4.54 -40.73
CA GLY A 469 9.28 5.86 -41.19
C GLY A 469 8.43 7.04 -40.70
N ASP A 470 7.41 6.80 -39.87
CA ASP A 470 6.61 7.86 -39.22
C ASP A 470 7.34 8.37 -37.97
N LEU A 471 8.38 9.18 -38.23
CA LEU A 471 9.27 9.70 -37.20
C LEU A 471 8.58 10.67 -36.25
N GLU A 472 7.61 11.46 -36.73
CA GLU A 472 6.85 12.40 -35.90
C GLU A 472 6.02 11.65 -34.86
N ARG A 473 5.28 10.63 -35.30
CA ARG A 473 4.52 9.77 -34.39
C ARG A 473 5.44 9.04 -33.41
N ALA A 474 6.57 8.51 -33.88
CA ALA A 474 7.55 7.84 -33.02
C ALA A 474 8.04 8.75 -31.89
N VAL A 475 8.38 10.02 -32.18
CA VAL A 475 8.82 11.00 -31.17
C VAL A 475 7.75 11.25 -30.11
N GLN A 476 6.49 11.43 -30.55
CA GLN A 476 5.36 11.64 -29.64
C GLN A 476 5.14 10.44 -28.72
N LEU A 477 5.12 9.24 -29.29
CA LEU A 477 4.87 7.99 -28.57
C LEU A 477 6.02 7.65 -27.61
N PHE A 478 7.29 7.82 -28.00
CA PHE A 478 8.41 7.66 -27.06
C PHE A 478 8.35 8.67 -25.91
N GLY A 479 7.85 9.89 -26.17
CA GLY A 479 7.58 10.87 -25.12
C GLY A 479 6.55 10.37 -24.10
N LYS A 480 5.44 9.77 -24.56
CA LYS A 480 4.43 9.16 -23.68
C LYS A 480 4.93 7.91 -22.96
N ALA A 481 5.74 7.08 -23.63
CA ALA A 481 6.39 5.93 -23.00
C ALA A 481 7.29 6.40 -21.84
N HIS A 482 8.10 7.44 -22.03
CA HIS A 482 8.92 8.01 -20.96
C HIS A 482 8.09 8.60 -19.82
N GLN A 483 6.96 9.26 -20.10
CA GLN A 483 6.06 9.72 -19.04
C GLN A 483 5.48 8.56 -18.21
N SER A 484 5.24 7.42 -18.84
CA SER A 484 4.75 6.20 -18.16
C SER A 484 5.86 5.48 -17.39
N ARG A 485 7.11 5.60 -17.83
CA ARG A 485 8.30 4.97 -17.22
C ARG A 485 9.53 5.89 -17.28
N PRO A 486 9.65 6.89 -16.38
CA PRO A 486 10.69 7.91 -16.48
C PRO A 486 12.13 7.39 -16.38
N GLU A 487 12.34 6.32 -15.63
CA GLU A 487 13.63 5.66 -15.43
C GLU A 487 14.08 4.79 -16.62
N ASP A 488 13.22 4.56 -17.63
CA ASP A 488 13.61 3.87 -18.85
C ASP A 488 14.46 4.79 -19.75
N TYR A 489 15.74 4.48 -19.86
CA TYR A 489 16.66 5.23 -20.71
C TYR A 489 16.46 4.95 -22.21
N GLN A 490 15.89 3.80 -22.58
CA GLN A 490 15.79 3.38 -23.98
C GLN A 490 14.77 4.23 -24.74
N ALA A 491 13.60 4.50 -24.16
CA ALA A 491 12.58 5.35 -24.75
C ALA A 491 13.15 6.75 -25.05
N THR A 492 13.92 7.30 -24.12
CA THR A 492 14.57 8.62 -24.29
C THR A 492 15.64 8.59 -25.38
N ALA A 493 16.50 7.56 -25.40
CA ALA A 493 17.54 7.41 -26.42
C ALA A 493 16.93 7.25 -27.83
N LEU A 494 15.90 6.43 -27.96
CA LEU A 494 15.20 6.21 -29.24
C LEU A 494 14.41 7.44 -29.69
N ARG A 495 13.86 8.22 -28.76
CA ARG A 495 13.25 9.52 -29.06
C ARG A 495 14.28 10.51 -29.63
N ALA A 496 15.47 10.58 -29.03
CA ALA A 496 16.55 11.43 -29.52
C ALA A 496 17.01 11.01 -30.93
N LEU A 497 17.09 9.70 -31.19
CA LEU A 497 17.39 9.17 -32.53
C LEU A 497 16.31 9.55 -33.55
N ALA A 498 15.02 9.41 -33.19
CA ALA A 498 13.90 9.79 -34.05
C ALA A 498 13.90 11.30 -34.37
N LEU A 499 14.19 12.15 -33.38
CA LEU A 499 14.36 13.60 -33.58
C LEU A 499 15.54 13.92 -34.51
N HIS A 500 16.65 13.20 -34.36
CA HIS A 500 17.82 13.38 -35.22
C HIS A 500 17.50 13.05 -36.68
N GLU A 501 16.87 11.91 -36.94
CA GLU A 501 16.47 11.51 -38.29
C GLU A 501 15.41 12.44 -38.89
N LEU A 502 14.46 12.93 -38.09
CA LEU A 502 13.47 13.92 -38.53
C LEU A 502 14.14 15.24 -38.96
N GLY A 503 15.15 15.70 -38.18
CA GLY A 503 15.95 16.88 -38.52
C GLY A 503 16.79 16.71 -39.79
N ARG A 504 17.25 15.48 -40.09
CA ARG A 504 17.95 15.17 -41.36
C ARG A 504 17.01 15.12 -42.55
N ALA A 505 15.80 14.59 -42.37
CA ALA A 505 14.76 14.57 -43.40
C ALA A 505 14.34 16.00 -43.80
N GLY A 506 14.14 16.89 -42.81
CA GLY A 506 13.85 18.30 -43.05
C GLY A 506 14.95 19.04 -43.82
N LYS A 507 16.24 18.73 -43.54
CA LYS A 507 17.38 19.31 -44.27
C LYS A 507 17.54 18.77 -45.70
N ARG A 508 17.10 17.53 -45.98
CA ARG A 508 17.14 16.94 -47.34
C ARG A 508 16.02 17.44 -48.24
N GLY A 509 14.86 17.82 -47.69
CA GLY A 509 13.75 18.42 -48.45
C GLY A 509 13.95 19.88 -48.88
N GLY A 510 15.00 20.55 -48.40
CA GLY A 510 15.28 21.97 -48.65
C GLY A 510 16.30 22.27 -49.76
N ARG A 511 16.60 21.34 -50.67
CA ARG A 511 17.42 21.66 -51.86
C ARG A 511 16.53 22.30 -52.93
N PRO A 512 16.75 23.56 -53.35
CA PRO A 512 15.98 24.15 -54.42
C PRO A 512 16.27 23.40 -55.73
N ALA A 513 15.19 23.00 -56.40
CA ALA A 513 15.24 22.60 -57.80
C ALA A 513 15.61 23.83 -58.64
N GLY A 514 16.57 23.66 -59.53
CA GLY A 514 16.90 24.63 -60.56
C GLY A 514 18.33 25.12 -60.45
N HIS A 515 19.20 24.55 -61.28
CA HIS A 515 19.85 25.29 -62.35
C HIS A 515 19.98 24.31 -63.53
N GLY A 516 19.20 24.57 -64.58
CA GLY A 516 19.38 23.95 -65.90
C GLY A 516 20.65 24.50 -66.57
N PRO A 517 21.11 23.84 -67.65
CA PRO A 517 22.38 24.16 -68.28
C PRO A 517 22.25 25.40 -69.17
N ASP A 518 23.26 26.26 -69.12
CA ASP A 518 23.65 27.17 -70.20
C ASP A 518 25.13 26.94 -70.52
#